data_AF-A0A522GYU7-F1
#
_entry.id   AF-A0A522GYU7-F1
#
_cell.length_a   1.000
_cell.length_b   1.000
_cell.length_c   1.000
_cell.angle_alpha   90.00
_cell.angle_beta   90.00
_cell.angle_gamma   90.00
#
_symmetry.space_group_name_H-M   'P 1'
#
loop_
_entity.id
_entity.type
_entity.pdbx_description
1 polymer ?
#
loop_
_entity_poly.entity_id
_entity_poly.type
_entity_poly.pdbx_seq_one_letter_code
_entity_poly.pdbx_strand_id
1 'polypeptide(L)'
;MSDSFGLVENKIFEAEYFLESIEKSRHLSLEASYSFSAFASASRSVTFSLQAVMSGVDGFEDWYEEARKSLSTDQLARYFVEVRNDVVHKGRNPLNQVPLERLRESLSRQLNSRDYCHVLVVSDASRGGRSTLVDAVPACKMFFTSLLSLVFECYYVFRFVVDPRWHFTEESFIANGKTLDDALGELGFPSSWSQSSPSGPGAWKALRKQQPSCLLNPIFRKYLGQVILDPDEEVS
;
A
#
# COMPACT_ATOMS: atom_id res chain seq x y z
N MET A 1 -16.40 -7.13 14.83
CA MET A 1 -16.53 -6.43 13.54
C MET A 1 -15.18 -6.58 12.86
N SER A 2 -15.08 -7.42 11.85
CA SER A 2 -13.89 -7.50 11.00
C SER A 2 -13.78 -6.16 10.28
N ASP A 3 -12.70 -5.43 10.54
CA ASP A 3 -12.41 -4.21 9.82
C ASP A 3 -12.33 -4.52 8.32
N SER A 4 -12.99 -3.73 7.47
CA SER A 4 -12.96 -3.98 6.03
C SER A 4 -11.57 -3.69 5.47
N PHE A 5 -11.21 -4.38 4.38
CA PHE A 5 -9.96 -4.13 3.68
C PHE A 5 -9.80 -2.70 3.17
N GLY A 6 -10.91 -1.95 3.07
CA GLY A 6 -10.91 -0.51 2.82
C GLY A 6 -10.05 0.31 3.78
N LEU A 7 -9.77 -0.18 5.01
CA LEU A 7 -8.79 0.47 5.89
C LEU A 7 -7.37 0.46 5.32
N VAL A 8 -6.96 -0.63 4.67
CA VAL A 8 -5.65 -0.75 4.01
C VAL A 8 -5.62 0.18 2.79
N GLU A 9 -6.69 0.17 1.98
CA GLU A 9 -6.82 1.03 0.80
C GLU A 9 -6.69 2.52 1.17
N ASN A 10 -7.41 2.96 2.20
CA ASN A 10 -7.33 4.34 2.70
C ASN A 10 -5.91 4.72 3.14
N LYS A 11 -5.16 3.81 3.75
CA LYS A 11 -3.76 4.07 4.14
C LYS A 11 -2.81 4.15 2.94
N ILE A 12 -3.08 3.41 1.88
CA ILE A 12 -2.33 3.55 0.62
C ILE A 12 -2.61 4.91 -0.03
N PHE A 13 -3.88 5.33 -0.11
CA PHE A 13 -4.24 6.66 -0.62
C PHE A 13 -3.62 7.78 0.21
N GLU A 14 -3.63 7.65 1.55
CA GLU A 14 -3.00 8.62 2.45
C GLU A 14 -1.48 8.72 2.20
N ALA A 15 -0.79 7.58 2.05
CA ALA A 15 0.63 7.56 1.75
C ALA A 15 0.95 8.15 0.35
N GLU A 16 0.15 7.83 -0.67
CA GLU A 16 0.30 8.43 -2.01
C GLU A 16 0.11 9.95 -1.98
N TYR A 17 -0.91 10.44 -1.28
CA TYR A 17 -1.18 11.87 -1.15
C TYR A 17 0.01 12.64 -0.59
N PHE A 18 0.62 12.14 0.50
CA PHE A 18 1.79 12.78 1.08
C PHE A 18 3.03 12.68 0.20
N LEU A 19 3.20 11.57 -0.54
CA LEU A 19 4.26 11.43 -1.52
C LEU A 19 4.17 12.49 -2.63
N GLU A 20 2.97 12.68 -3.17
CA GLU A 20 2.74 13.74 -4.17
C GLU A 20 2.93 15.15 -3.60
N SER A 21 2.56 15.36 -2.33
CA SER A 21 2.79 16.64 -1.66
C SER A 21 4.28 16.95 -1.52
N ILE A 22 5.12 15.95 -1.21
CA ILE A 22 6.58 16.13 -1.18
C ILE A 22 7.11 16.48 -2.58
N GLU A 23 6.59 15.84 -3.63
CA GLU A 23 7.00 16.09 -5.01
C GLU A 23 6.62 17.50 -5.52
N LYS A 24 5.45 18.00 -5.12
CA LYS A 24 4.96 19.34 -5.49
C LYS A 24 5.55 20.45 -4.62
N SER A 25 6.10 20.11 -3.47
CA SER A 25 6.65 21.08 -2.52
C SER A 25 7.94 21.71 -3.02
N ARG A 26 8.15 22.98 -2.62
CA ARG A 26 9.43 23.65 -2.88
C ARG A 26 10.54 23.05 -2.01
N HIS A 27 11.74 22.99 -2.56
CA HIS A 27 12.94 22.61 -1.82
C HIS A 27 13.09 23.43 -0.53
N LEU A 28 13.44 22.75 0.58
CA LEU A 28 13.56 23.30 1.94
C LEU A 28 12.27 23.92 2.52
N SER A 29 11.10 23.68 1.93
CA SER A 29 9.85 24.14 2.55
C SER A 29 9.55 23.36 3.84
N LEU A 30 8.91 24.04 4.79
CA LEU A 30 8.33 23.38 5.97
C LEU A 30 7.24 22.38 5.57
N GLU A 31 6.49 22.69 4.52
CA GLU A 31 5.47 21.80 3.94
C GLU A 31 6.07 20.45 3.55
N ALA A 32 7.20 20.42 2.83
CA ALA A 32 7.86 19.17 2.46
C ALA A 32 8.28 18.36 3.70
N SER A 33 8.70 19.05 4.75
CA SER A 33 9.07 18.39 6.01
C SER A 33 7.84 17.78 6.68
N TYR A 34 6.72 18.51 6.77
CA TYR A 34 5.48 17.97 7.33
C TYR A 34 4.94 16.80 6.50
N SER A 35 4.93 16.93 5.18
CA SER A 35 4.49 15.88 4.26
C SER A 35 5.40 14.65 4.31
N PHE A 36 6.72 14.81 4.46
CA PHE A 36 7.63 13.68 4.64
C PHE A 36 7.38 12.93 5.95
N SER A 37 7.18 13.66 7.05
CA SER A 37 6.83 13.06 8.33
C SER A 37 5.51 12.28 8.25
N ALA A 38 4.50 12.89 7.63
CA ALA A 38 3.20 12.29 7.43
C ALA A 38 3.27 11.05 6.51
N PHE A 39 4.05 11.12 5.42
CA PHE A 39 4.32 9.99 4.53
C PHE A 39 4.94 8.80 5.27
N ALA A 40 5.98 9.04 6.08
CA ALA A 40 6.63 7.98 6.86
C ALA A 40 5.66 7.32 7.87
N SER A 41 4.77 8.12 8.47
CA SER A 41 3.73 7.64 9.39
C SER A 41 2.62 6.85 8.69
N ALA A 42 2.12 7.35 7.57
CA ALA A 42 1.09 6.70 6.75
C ALA A 42 1.60 5.35 6.20
N SER A 43 2.83 5.33 5.67
CA SER A 43 3.48 4.12 5.15
C SER A 43 3.61 3.01 6.21
N ARG A 44 3.88 3.37 7.47
CA ARG A 44 3.88 2.41 8.60
C ARG A 44 2.49 1.83 8.82
N SER A 45 1.49 2.71 8.82
CA SER A 45 0.10 2.34 9.10
C SER A 45 -0.45 1.35 8.08
N VAL A 46 0.00 1.38 6.82
CA VAL A 46 -0.36 0.38 5.80
C VAL A 46 -0.08 -1.05 6.29
N THR A 47 1.15 -1.32 6.75
CA THR A 47 1.54 -2.67 7.20
C THR A 47 0.79 -3.14 8.45
N PHE A 48 0.42 -2.20 9.33
CA PHE A 48 -0.36 -2.52 10.52
C PHE A 48 -1.84 -2.71 10.23
N SER A 49 -2.43 -1.88 9.37
CA SER A 49 -3.79 -2.08 8.88
C SER A 49 -3.91 -3.42 8.17
N LEU A 50 -2.89 -3.80 7.39
CA LEU A 50 -2.87 -5.09 6.70
C LEU A 50 -2.89 -6.27 7.69
N GLN A 51 -2.00 -6.25 8.70
CA GLN A 51 -1.97 -7.28 9.75
C GLN A 51 -3.27 -7.32 10.57
N ALA A 52 -3.86 -6.16 10.87
CA ALA A 52 -5.08 -6.08 11.67
C ALA A 52 -6.30 -6.62 10.90
N VAL A 53 -6.46 -6.23 9.63
CA VAL A 53 -7.58 -6.67 8.78
C VAL A 53 -7.47 -8.16 8.44
N MET A 54 -6.25 -8.64 8.16
CA MET A 54 -6.02 -10.02 7.75
C MET A 54 -5.78 -10.96 8.95
N SER A 55 -5.96 -10.47 10.18
CA SER A 55 -5.78 -11.28 11.39
C SER A 55 -6.80 -12.43 11.42
N GLY A 56 -6.31 -13.65 11.50
CA GLY A 56 -7.14 -14.86 11.51
C GLY A 56 -7.54 -15.39 10.13
N VAL A 57 -7.01 -14.82 9.03
CA VAL A 57 -7.14 -15.41 7.70
C VAL A 57 -6.16 -16.57 7.55
N ASP A 58 -6.65 -17.73 7.15
CA ASP A 58 -5.82 -18.93 6.98
C ASP A 58 -4.69 -18.69 5.96
N GLY A 59 -3.47 -19.04 6.36
CA GLY A 59 -2.27 -18.88 5.54
C GLY A 59 -1.70 -17.45 5.44
N PHE A 60 -2.37 -16.44 6.01
CA PHE A 60 -1.87 -15.06 5.96
C PHE A 60 -0.60 -14.85 6.78
N GLU A 61 -0.53 -15.38 8.00
CA GLU A 61 0.61 -15.14 8.90
C GLU A 61 1.92 -15.68 8.31
N ASP A 62 1.88 -16.92 7.79
CA ASP A 62 3.04 -17.56 7.15
C ASP A 62 3.49 -16.80 5.88
N TRP A 63 2.52 -16.38 5.06
CA TRP A 63 2.79 -15.58 3.87
C TRP A 63 3.39 -14.22 4.22
N TYR A 64 2.84 -13.54 5.23
CA TYR A 64 3.26 -12.21 5.64
C TYR A 64 4.68 -12.22 6.23
N GLU A 65 5.02 -13.24 7.03
CA GLU A 65 6.37 -13.39 7.57
C GLU A 65 7.43 -13.60 6.47
N GLU A 66 7.10 -14.33 5.39
CA GLU A 66 8.00 -14.47 4.25
C GLU A 66 8.15 -13.15 3.47
N ALA A 67 7.03 -12.47 3.21
CA ALA A 67 7.04 -11.17 2.54
C ALA A 67 7.81 -10.12 3.35
N ARG A 68 7.71 -10.15 4.68
CA ARG A 68 8.45 -9.31 5.60
C ARG A 68 9.96 -9.56 5.57
N LYS A 69 10.40 -10.82 5.45
CA LYS A 69 11.82 -11.14 5.26
C LYS A 69 12.36 -10.58 3.95
N SER A 70 11.60 -10.69 2.87
CA SER A 70 11.96 -10.10 1.57
C SER A 70 12.14 -8.57 1.69
N LEU A 71 11.18 -7.88 2.32
CA LEU A 71 11.27 -6.44 2.60
C LEU A 71 12.45 -6.08 3.51
N SER A 72 12.80 -6.93 4.47
CA SER A 72 13.95 -6.69 5.35
C SER A 72 15.31 -6.76 4.64
N THR A 73 15.34 -7.36 3.44
CA THR A 73 16.54 -7.45 2.60
C THR A 73 16.77 -6.15 1.81
N ASP A 74 15.72 -5.36 1.58
CA ASP A 74 15.83 -4.06 0.91
C ASP A 74 16.43 -3.00 1.85
N GLN A 75 17.55 -2.42 1.41
CA GLN A 75 18.26 -1.36 2.12
C GLN A 75 17.38 -0.11 2.31
N LEU A 76 16.56 0.25 1.32
CA LEU A 76 15.67 1.41 1.42
C LEU A 76 14.57 1.15 2.45
N ALA A 77 13.96 -0.04 2.43
CA ALA A 77 12.95 -0.40 3.43
C ALA A 77 13.51 -0.33 4.86
N ARG A 78 14.74 -0.81 5.09
CA ARG A 78 15.42 -0.69 6.39
C ARG A 78 15.64 0.77 6.79
N TYR A 79 16.10 1.59 5.84
CA TYR A 79 16.28 3.02 6.09
C TYR A 79 14.96 3.70 6.48
N PHE A 80 13.87 3.46 5.75
CA PHE A 80 12.57 4.04 6.08
C PHE A 80 12.00 3.54 7.42
N VAL A 81 12.34 2.31 7.83
CA VAL A 81 12.04 1.80 9.18
C VAL A 81 12.75 2.61 10.27
N GLU A 82 14.02 2.96 10.06
CA GLU A 82 14.81 3.80 10.97
C GLU A 82 14.30 5.24 11.00
N VAL A 83 14.13 5.86 9.83
CA VAL A 83 13.56 7.21 9.67
C VAL A 83 12.23 7.31 10.41
N ARG A 84 11.36 6.33 10.24
CA ARG A 84 10.08 6.26 10.92
C ARG A 84 10.24 6.21 12.44
N ASN A 85 11.16 5.40 12.96
CA ASN A 85 11.39 5.36 14.41
C ASN A 85 11.90 6.72 14.92
N ASP A 86 12.75 7.40 14.17
CA ASP A 86 13.28 8.71 14.55
C ASP A 86 12.24 9.84 14.43
N VAL A 87 11.42 9.84 13.39
CA VAL A 87 10.34 10.82 13.20
C VAL A 87 9.27 10.63 14.28
N VAL A 88 8.83 9.40 14.53
CA VAL A 88 7.73 9.12 15.47
C VAL A 88 8.18 9.23 16.93
N HIS A 89 9.36 8.71 17.29
CA HIS A 89 9.80 8.68 18.69
C HIS A 89 10.68 9.85 19.11
N LYS A 90 11.42 10.48 18.18
CA LYS A 90 12.34 11.58 18.48
C LYS A 90 11.92 12.91 17.87
N GLY A 91 10.91 12.93 17.00
CA GLY A 91 10.46 14.13 16.28
C GLY A 91 11.50 14.65 15.27
N ARG A 92 12.52 13.86 14.93
CA ARG A 92 13.60 14.29 14.04
C ARG A 92 13.24 13.97 12.60
N ASN A 93 13.10 15.01 11.78
CA ASN A 93 12.87 14.83 10.35
C ASN A 93 14.20 14.85 9.59
N PRO A 94 14.63 13.73 8.99
CA PRO A 94 15.90 13.66 8.27
C PRO A 94 15.88 14.37 6.91
N LEU A 95 14.72 14.82 6.42
CA LEU A 95 14.61 15.52 5.15
C LEU A 95 15.50 16.77 5.12
N ASN A 96 16.38 16.85 4.13
CA ASN A 96 17.34 17.93 3.94
C ASN A 96 18.34 18.13 5.10
N GLN A 97 18.42 17.19 6.04
CA GLN A 97 19.44 17.22 7.10
C GLN A 97 20.72 16.57 6.61
N VAL A 98 21.61 17.39 6.03
CA VAL A 98 22.90 16.93 5.51
C VAL A 98 23.99 17.14 6.56
N PRO A 99 24.73 16.10 6.98
CA PRO A 99 25.81 16.24 7.93
C PRO A 99 27.02 16.93 7.28
N LEU A 100 27.88 17.56 8.09
CA LEU A 100 28.95 18.45 7.62
C LEU A 100 29.90 17.78 6.61
N GLU A 101 30.15 16.48 6.79
CA GLU A 101 31.03 15.67 5.95
C GLU A 101 30.51 15.55 4.51
N ARG A 102 29.19 15.73 4.32
CA ARG A 102 28.49 15.63 3.02
C ARG A 102 27.99 16.96 2.51
N LEU A 103 28.18 18.04 3.26
CA LEU A 103 27.71 19.38 2.88
C LEU A 103 28.33 19.84 1.55
N ARG A 104 29.63 19.59 1.34
CA ARG A 104 30.30 19.93 0.07
C ARG A 104 29.67 19.23 -1.12
N GLU A 105 29.37 17.94 -0.98
CA GLU A 105 28.73 17.15 -2.03
C GLU A 105 27.32 17.67 -2.32
N SER A 106 26.51 17.90 -1.27
CA SER A 106 25.16 18.45 -1.40
C SER A 106 25.14 19.82 -2.09
N LEU A 107 26.00 20.74 -1.67
CA LEU A 107 26.10 22.07 -2.26
C LEU A 107 26.56 22.00 -3.73
N SER A 108 27.51 21.12 -4.04
CA SER A 108 27.95 20.93 -5.43
C SER A 108 26.85 20.35 -6.33
N ARG A 109 25.98 19.46 -5.83
CA ARG A 109 24.81 18.98 -6.56
C ARG A 109 23.78 20.10 -6.77
N GLN A 110 23.52 20.91 -5.74
CA GLN A 110 22.57 22.03 -5.82
C GLN A 110 23.03 23.13 -6.78
N LEU A 111 24.33 23.41 -6.85
CA LEU A 111 24.88 24.44 -7.75
C LEU A 111 24.91 24.00 -9.21
N ASN A 112 25.07 22.70 -9.46
CA ASN A 112 25.16 22.14 -10.82
C ASN A 112 23.80 21.69 -11.38
N SER A 113 22.80 21.46 -10.52
CA SER A 113 21.45 21.11 -10.92
C SER A 113 20.61 22.37 -11.11
N ARG A 114 19.80 22.43 -12.18
CA ARG A 114 18.79 23.50 -12.36
C ARG A 114 17.57 23.29 -11.45
N ASP A 115 17.39 22.07 -10.95
CA ASP A 115 16.29 21.69 -10.07
C ASP A 115 16.84 21.36 -8.68
N TYR A 116 16.34 22.08 -7.68
CA TYR A 116 16.63 21.78 -6.28
C TYR A 116 15.82 20.58 -5.82
N CYS A 117 16.49 19.45 -5.59
CA CYS A 117 15.87 18.23 -5.08
C CYS A 117 15.93 18.18 -3.55
N HIS A 118 14.89 17.62 -2.93
CA HIS A 118 14.94 17.22 -1.53
C HIS A 118 15.96 16.08 -1.36
N VAL A 119 16.75 16.11 -0.29
CA VAL A 119 17.85 15.15 -0.08
C VAL A 119 17.63 14.34 1.19
N LEU A 120 17.97 13.06 1.13
CA LEU A 120 18.07 12.14 2.26
C LEU A 120 19.48 11.59 2.36
N VAL A 121 19.88 11.26 3.59
CA VAL A 121 21.18 10.67 3.90
C VAL A 121 20.93 9.21 4.29
N VAL A 122 21.13 8.30 3.34
CA VAL A 122 20.90 6.87 3.57
C VAL A 122 22.19 6.22 4.02
N SER A 123 22.17 5.59 5.19
CA SER A 123 23.30 4.80 5.69
C SER A 123 23.36 3.46 4.96
N ASP A 124 24.53 3.12 4.40
CA ASP A 124 24.76 1.83 3.80
C ASP A 124 25.48 0.89 4.77
N ALA A 125 24.70 -0.04 5.34
CA ALA A 125 25.21 -1.08 6.21
C ALA A 125 26.19 -2.03 5.50
N SER A 126 26.05 -2.20 4.18
CA SER A 126 26.91 -3.09 3.37
C SER A 126 28.27 -2.46 3.04
N ARG A 127 28.38 -1.12 3.07
CA ARG A 127 29.61 -0.36 2.81
C ARG A 127 30.27 0.19 4.08
N GLY A 128 30.19 -0.55 5.18
CA GLY A 128 30.87 -0.20 6.43
C GLY A 128 30.36 1.10 7.07
N GLY A 129 29.06 1.41 6.93
CA GLY A 129 28.44 2.59 7.54
C GLY A 129 28.65 3.89 6.75
N ARG A 130 29.09 3.83 5.49
CA ARG A 130 29.15 5.01 4.64
C ARG A 130 27.74 5.46 4.28
N SER A 131 27.44 6.73 4.55
CA SER A 131 26.19 7.35 4.14
C SER A 131 26.26 7.87 2.71
N THR A 132 25.17 7.77 1.96
CA THR A 132 25.03 8.30 0.58
C THR A 132 23.91 9.34 0.52
N LEU A 133 24.13 10.38 -0.27
CA LEU A 133 23.11 11.38 -0.58
C LEU A 133 22.23 10.87 -1.71
N VAL A 134 20.93 10.73 -1.43
CA VAL A 134 19.91 10.31 -2.38
C VAL A 134 18.81 11.35 -2.46
N ASP A 135 18.16 11.45 -3.63
CA ASP A 135 16.99 12.31 -3.79
C ASP A 135 15.80 11.69 -3.04
N ALA A 136 15.16 12.51 -2.20
CA ALA A 136 14.08 12.07 -1.32
C ALA A 136 12.87 11.57 -2.12
N VAL A 137 12.47 12.28 -3.18
CA VAL A 137 11.27 11.92 -3.95
C VAL A 137 11.42 10.56 -4.64
N PRO A 138 12.48 10.27 -5.43
CA PRO A 138 12.72 8.94 -5.96
C PRO A 138 12.84 7.86 -4.88
N ALA A 139 13.54 8.13 -3.77
CA ALA A 139 13.67 7.16 -2.67
C ALA A 139 12.32 6.83 -2.02
N CYS A 140 11.49 7.85 -1.76
CA CYS A 140 10.14 7.65 -1.25
C CYS A 140 9.24 6.91 -2.25
N LYS A 141 9.36 7.21 -3.56
CA LYS A 141 8.65 6.49 -4.62
C LYS A 141 9.03 5.01 -4.65
N MET A 142 10.32 4.67 -4.62
CA MET A 142 10.80 3.28 -4.60
C MET A 142 10.28 2.51 -3.37
N PHE A 143 10.33 3.14 -2.20
CA PHE A 143 9.81 2.55 -0.98
C PHE A 143 8.28 2.35 -1.04
N PHE A 144 7.54 3.37 -1.50
CA PHE A 144 6.10 3.28 -1.69
C PHE A 144 5.72 2.17 -2.69
N THR A 145 6.44 2.06 -3.81
CA THR A 145 6.24 0.98 -4.79
C THR A 145 6.45 -0.39 -4.14
N SER A 146 7.46 -0.55 -3.28
CA SER A 146 7.70 -1.83 -2.58
C SER A 146 6.57 -2.19 -1.61
N LEU A 147 6.02 -1.21 -0.89
CA LEU A 147 4.82 -1.41 -0.07
C LEU A 147 3.58 -1.72 -0.91
N LEU A 148 3.43 -1.04 -2.04
CA LEU A 148 2.32 -1.25 -2.95
C LEU A 148 2.37 -2.64 -3.59
N SER A 149 3.56 -3.13 -3.95
CA SER A 149 3.77 -4.50 -4.42
C SER A 149 3.36 -5.52 -3.36
N LEU A 150 3.71 -5.31 -2.08
CA LEU A 150 3.26 -6.17 -0.99
C LEU A 150 1.72 -6.24 -0.92
N VAL A 151 1.06 -5.08 -1.01
CA VAL A 151 -0.41 -5.03 -0.98
C VAL A 151 -0.99 -5.69 -2.23
N PHE A 152 -0.42 -5.47 -3.41
CA PHE A 152 -0.85 -6.10 -4.65
C PHE A 152 -0.77 -7.64 -4.58
N GLU A 153 0.34 -8.19 -4.09
CA GLU A 153 0.49 -9.62 -3.87
C GLU A 153 -0.54 -10.15 -2.85
N CYS A 154 -0.84 -9.37 -1.80
CA CYS A 154 -1.91 -9.73 -0.87
C CYS A 154 -3.28 -9.80 -1.55
N TYR A 155 -3.61 -8.85 -2.43
CA TYR A 155 -4.84 -8.90 -3.24
C TYR A 155 -4.86 -10.16 -4.10
N TYR A 156 -3.73 -10.50 -4.73
CA TYR A 156 -3.67 -11.64 -5.64
C TYR A 156 -3.87 -12.96 -4.91
N VAL A 157 -3.14 -13.18 -3.80
CA VAL A 157 -3.17 -14.42 -3.03
C VAL A 157 -4.49 -14.59 -2.29
N PHE A 158 -4.99 -13.51 -1.66
CA PHE A 158 -6.19 -13.55 -0.81
C PHE A 158 -7.41 -12.90 -1.45
N ARG A 159 -7.51 -12.89 -2.78
CA ARG A 159 -8.57 -12.20 -3.56
C ARG A 159 -9.98 -12.46 -3.05
N PHE A 160 -10.31 -13.70 -2.68
CA PHE A 160 -11.64 -14.10 -2.19
C PHE A 160 -12.00 -13.53 -0.80
N VAL A 161 -11.02 -13.03 -0.05
CA VAL A 161 -11.19 -12.41 1.26
C VAL A 161 -11.11 -10.89 1.15
N VAL A 162 -10.17 -10.42 0.33
CA VAL A 162 -9.79 -9.01 0.23
C VAL A 162 -10.70 -8.22 -0.71
N ASP A 163 -11.02 -8.77 -1.88
CA ASP A 163 -11.81 -8.10 -2.90
C ASP A 163 -13.28 -8.54 -2.80
N PRO A 164 -14.22 -7.62 -2.52
CA PRO A 164 -15.64 -7.94 -2.43
C PRO A 164 -16.20 -8.60 -3.69
N ARG A 165 -15.76 -8.19 -4.89
CA ARG A 165 -16.24 -8.78 -6.15
C ARG A 165 -15.79 -10.23 -6.28
N TRP A 166 -14.57 -10.54 -5.88
CA TRP A 166 -14.07 -11.91 -5.82
C TRP A 166 -14.75 -12.72 -4.70
N HIS A 167 -15.03 -12.09 -3.55
CA HIS A 167 -15.75 -12.71 -2.45
C HIS A 167 -17.14 -13.20 -2.87
N PHE A 168 -17.91 -12.37 -3.57
CA PHE A 168 -19.26 -12.70 -4.10
C PHE A 168 -19.21 -13.49 -5.43
N THR A 169 -18.31 -14.47 -5.50
CA THR A 169 -18.31 -15.50 -6.55
C THR A 169 -18.97 -16.78 -6.05
N GLU A 170 -19.59 -17.51 -6.98
CA GLU A 170 -20.19 -18.81 -6.66
C GLU A 170 -19.15 -19.78 -6.10
N GLU A 171 -17.94 -19.78 -6.66
CA GLU A 171 -16.82 -20.61 -6.22
C GLU A 171 -16.43 -20.34 -4.76
N SER A 172 -16.32 -19.06 -4.37
CA SER A 172 -16.02 -18.64 -3.00
C SER A 172 -17.08 -19.13 -2.00
N PHE A 173 -18.36 -18.98 -2.34
CA PHE A 173 -19.46 -19.39 -1.46
C PHE A 173 -19.59 -20.91 -1.37
N ILE A 174 -19.45 -21.64 -2.48
CA ILE A 174 -19.45 -23.12 -2.49
C ILE A 174 -18.28 -23.67 -1.68
N ALA A 175 -17.07 -23.10 -1.82
CA ALA A 175 -15.90 -23.53 -1.04
C ALA A 175 -16.10 -23.37 0.48
N ASN A 176 -16.93 -22.40 0.89
CA ASN A 176 -17.29 -22.17 2.29
C ASN A 176 -18.58 -22.88 2.73
N GLY A 177 -19.19 -23.71 1.86
CA GLY A 177 -20.45 -24.41 2.15
C GLY A 177 -21.67 -23.49 2.29
N LYS A 178 -21.59 -22.26 1.76
CA LYS A 178 -22.64 -21.24 1.83
C LYS A 178 -23.47 -21.21 0.55
N THR A 179 -24.69 -20.72 0.66
CA THR A 179 -25.67 -20.61 -0.42
C THR A 179 -25.84 -19.17 -0.90
N LEU A 180 -26.58 -18.98 -2.01
CA LEU A 180 -26.95 -17.65 -2.50
C LEU A 180 -27.79 -16.86 -1.46
N ASP A 181 -28.62 -17.56 -0.67
CA ASP A 181 -29.41 -16.91 0.38
C ASP A 181 -28.52 -16.36 1.51
N ASP A 182 -27.41 -17.03 1.81
CA ASP A 182 -26.41 -16.54 2.76
C ASP A 182 -25.70 -15.28 2.21
N ALA A 183 -25.37 -15.27 0.91
CA ALA A 183 -24.78 -14.10 0.25
C ALA A 183 -25.73 -12.89 0.27
N LEU A 184 -27.03 -13.11 0.05
CA LEU A 184 -28.05 -12.08 0.18
C LEU A 184 -28.17 -11.57 1.62
N GLY A 185 -28.14 -12.49 2.59
CA GLY A 185 -28.17 -12.17 4.01
C GLY A 185 -26.97 -11.32 4.45
N GLU A 186 -25.77 -11.60 3.96
CA GLU A 186 -24.55 -10.81 4.23
C GLU A 186 -24.65 -9.37 3.71
N LEU A 187 -25.40 -9.17 2.61
CA LEU A 187 -25.68 -7.85 2.04
C LEU A 187 -26.91 -7.17 2.66
N GLY A 188 -27.58 -7.82 3.62
CA GLY A 188 -28.79 -7.32 4.28
C GLY A 188 -30.04 -7.42 3.41
N PHE A 189 -30.01 -8.17 2.32
CA PHE A 189 -31.19 -8.41 1.49
C PHE A 189 -32.10 -9.49 2.11
N PRO A 190 -33.42 -9.38 1.92
CA PRO A 190 -34.35 -10.45 2.31
C PRO A 190 -34.09 -11.73 1.51
N SER A 191 -34.18 -12.89 2.15
CA SER A 191 -34.04 -14.19 1.48
C SER A 191 -35.08 -14.41 0.36
N SER A 192 -36.23 -13.72 0.40
CA SER A 192 -37.23 -13.77 -0.67
C SER A 192 -36.73 -13.20 -2.01
N TRP A 193 -35.63 -12.45 -2.03
CA TRP A 193 -35.05 -11.91 -3.25
C TRP A 193 -34.41 -12.97 -4.14
N SER A 194 -34.00 -14.12 -3.60
CA SER A 194 -33.50 -15.22 -4.44
C SER A 194 -34.56 -15.74 -5.41
N GLN A 195 -35.85 -15.59 -5.09
CA GLN A 195 -36.97 -15.97 -5.95
C GLN A 195 -37.17 -15.02 -7.14
N SER A 196 -36.69 -13.77 -7.03
CA SER A 196 -36.78 -12.75 -8.08
C SER A 196 -35.46 -12.54 -8.82
N SER A 197 -34.40 -13.22 -8.40
CA SER A 197 -33.07 -13.12 -8.99
C SER A 197 -32.98 -13.98 -10.26
N PRO A 198 -32.27 -13.53 -11.31
CA PRO A 198 -32.02 -14.36 -12.49
C PRO A 198 -31.32 -15.67 -12.10
N SER A 199 -31.84 -16.82 -12.54
CA SER A 199 -31.33 -18.14 -12.17
C SER A 199 -29.85 -18.32 -12.53
N GLY A 200 -29.09 -18.98 -11.65
CA GLY A 200 -27.72 -19.42 -11.93
C GLY A 200 -26.66 -18.29 -11.91
N PRO A 201 -25.73 -18.24 -12.89
CA PRO A 201 -24.60 -17.29 -12.89
C PRO A 201 -25.02 -15.80 -12.92
N GLY A 202 -26.24 -15.52 -13.39
CA GLY A 202 -26.79 -14.16 -13.47
C GLY A 202 -27.01 -13.53 -12.10
N ALA A 203 -27.43 -14.31 -11.10
CA ALA A 203 -27.64 -13.82 -9.73
C ALA A 203 -26.33 -13.33 -9.11
N TRP A 204 -25.28 -14.15 -9.17
CA TRP A 204 -23.95 -13.81 -8.66
C TRP A 204 -23.36 -12.59 -9.36
N LYS A 205 -23.53 -12.49 -10.67
CA LYS A 205 -23.10 -11.30 -11.43
C LYS A 205 -23.86 -10.03 -11.00
N ALA A 206 -25.14 -10.13 -10.69
CA ALA A 206 -25.92 -8.99 -10.18
C ALA A 206 -25.43 -8.54 -8.80
N LEU A 207 -25.08 -9.48 -7.90
CA LEU A 207 -24.52 -9.16 -6.59
C LEU A 207 -23.14 -8.49 -6.70
N ARG A 208 -22.24 -9.03 -7.54
CA ARG A 208 -20.91 -8.43 -7.78
C ARG A 208 -20.98 -7.01 -8.33
N LYS A 209 -21.95 -6.72 -9.21
CA LYS A 209 -22.13 -5.36 -9.76
C LYS A 209 -22.53 -4.31 -8.72
N GLN A 210 -23.05 -4.73 -7.57
CA GLN A 210 -23.37 -3.81 -6.47
C GLN A 210 -22.16 -3.53 -5.58
N GLN A 211 -21.09 -4.32 -5.72
CA GLN A 211 -19.86 -4.10 -4.97
C GLN A 211 -18.94 -3.12 -5.69
N PRO A 212 -18.18 -2.31 -4.93
CA PRO A 212 -17.16 -1.46 -5.53
C PRO A 212 -16.09 -2.33 -6.20
N SER A 213 -15.55 -1.85 -7.32
CA SER A 213 -14.33 -2.41 -7.89
C SER A 213 -13.13 -2.08 -7.00
N CYS A 214 -12.03 -2.82 -7.18
CA CYS A 214 -10.78 -2.56 -6.46
C CYS A 214 -10.34 -1.10 -6.63
N LEU A 215 -10.39 -0.34 -5.52
CA LEU A 215 -10.15 1.10 -5.52
C LEU A 215 -8.68 1.42 -5.80
N LEU A 216 -7.77 0.47 -5.53
CA LEU A 216 -6.34 0.64 -5.74
C LEU A 216 -5.89 0.44 -7.19
N ASN A 217 -6.74 -0.03 -8.10
CA ASN A 217 -6.38 -0.25 -9.50
C ASN A 217 -5.76 0.96 -10.22
N PRO A 218 -6.21 2.21 -10.02
CA PRO A 218 -5.54 3.39 -10.56
C PRO A 218 -4.10 3.56 -10.04
N ILE A 219 -3.86 3.28 -8.76
CA ILE A 219 -2.53 3.39 -8.13
C ILE A 219 -1.64 2.24 -8.60
N PHE A 220 -2.15 0.99 -8.62
CA PHE A 220 -1.42 -0.15 -9.16
C PHE A 220 -1.00 0.10 -10.61
N ARG A 221 -1.88 0.64 -11.44
CA ARG A 221 -1.54 1.00 -12.82
C ARG A 221 -0.47 2.08 -12.90
N LYS A 222 -0.56 3.10 -12.04
CA LYS A 222 0.38 4.24 -12.02
C LYS A 222 1.79 3.83 -11.59
N TYR A 223 1.94 2.97 -10.57
CA TYR A 223 3.24 2.67 -9.97
C TYR A 223 3.81 1.29 -10.35
N LEU A 224 2.96 0.30 -10.62
CA LEU A 224 3.37 -1.07 -10.98
C LEU A 224 3.13 -1.39 -12.45
N GLY A 225 2.27 -0.63 -13.14
CA GLY A 225 1.83 -0.96 -14.49
C GLY A 225 0.91 -2.18 -14.55
N GLN A 226 0.35 -2.59 -13.41
CA GLN A 226 -0.50 -3.78 -13.26
C GLN A 226 -1.88 -3.39 -12.71
N VAL A 227 -2.85 -4.28 -12.86
CA VAL A 227 -4.21 -4.13 -12.29
C VAL A 227 -4.70 -5.48 -11.77
N ILE A 228 -5.53 -5.46 -10.74
CA ILE A 228 -6.30 -6.63 -10.32
C ILE A 228 -7.46 -6.78 -11.29
N LEU A 229 -7.52 -7.93 -11.95
CA LEU A 229 -8.57 -8.26 -12.90
C LEU A 229 -9.89 -8.50 -12.18
N ASP A 230 -10.96 -8.06 -12.82
CA ASP A 230 -12.30 -8.32 -12.34
C ASP A 230 -12.68 -9.78 -12.61
N PRO A 231 -13.39 -10.46 -11.70
CA PRO A 231 -13.92 -11.79 -11.98
C PRO A 231 -14.85 -11.82 -13.21
N ASP A 232 -15.45 -10.69 -13.60
CA ASP A 232 -16.27 -10.62 -14.82
C ASP A 232 -15.44 -10.42 -16.11
N GLU A 233 -14.16 -10.04 -16.00
CA GLU A 233 -13.22 -9.83 -17.11
C GLU A 233 -12.33 -11.05 -17.36
N GLU A 234 -12.04 -11.88 -16.35
CA GLU A 234 -11.27 -13.13 -16.52
C GLU A 234 -12.01 -14.21 -17.32
N VAL A 235 -13.34 -14.12 -17.43
CA VAL A 235 -14.21 -15.15 -18.04
C VAL A 235 -14.56 -14.82 -19.51
N SER A 236 -13.93 -13.80 -20.11
CA SER A 236 -14.14 -13.39 -21.52
C SER A 236 -13.05 -13.88 -22.47
#